data_AF-A0A3B8XK65-F1
#
_entry.id   AF-A0A3B8XK65-F1
#
_cell.length_a   1.000
_cell.length_b   1.000
_cell.length_c   1.000
_cell.angle_alpha   90.00
_cell.angle_beta   90.00
_cell.angle_gamma   90.00
#
_symmetry.space_group_name_H-M   'P 1'
#
loop_
_entity.id
_entity.type
_entity.pdbx_description
1 polymer ?
#
loop_
_entity_poly.entity_id
_entity_poly.type
_entity_poly.pdbx_seq_one_letter_code
_entity_poly.pdbx_strand_id
1 'polypeptide(L)'
;MAKIVTFDVDARQALKKGIDTVAQSVRITLGPKGRNVVLEKKFGAPTVTNDGVTIVREIELKDPMENTGAQLLREVATKTNDVAGDGTTTATLLAQTMISEGFRNVTAGANPMQLKIGIQKAVEAVVDEIKKLSVPVKGHEDVAHVAAISSQDEQIGSLIADAMDKVGKDGVITVEDNQTMATELE
;
A
#
# COMPACT_ATOMS: atom_id res chain seq x y z
N MET A 1 -15.25 27.15 -13.02
CA MET A 1 -13.83 27.18 -13.44
C MET A 1 -13.72 26.56 -14.82
N ALA A 2 -12.94 27.12 -15.74
CA ALA A 2 -12.74 26.54 -17.08
C ALA A 2 -11.97 25.21 -16.99
N LYS A 3 -12.18 24.30 -17.95
CA LYS A 3 -11.50 22.99 -18.01
C LYS A 3 -10.15 23.12 -18.73
N ILE A 4 -9.14 22.41 -18.23
CA ILE A 4 -7.85 22.22 -18.90
C ILE A 4 -7.93 20.87 -19.63
N VAL A 5 -7.50 20.85 -20.89
CA VAL A 5 -7.47 19.63 -21.71
C VAL A 5 -6.06 19.48 -22.28
N THR A 6 -5.44 18.32 -22.04
CA THR A 6 -4.10 17.99 -22.52
C THR A 6 -4.12 16.60 -23.16
N PHE A 7 -3.13 16.33 -24.02
CA PHE A 7 -3.09 15.14 -24.85
C PHE A 7 -1.70 14.50 -24.86
N ASP A 8 -1.64 13.29 -25.43
CA ASP A 8 -0.43 12.58 -25.81
C ASP A 8 0.64 12.47 -24.71
N VAL A 9 1.85 12.94 -24.99
CA VAL A 9 3.03 12.75 -24.15
C VAL A 9 2.97 13.68 -22.93
N ASP A 10 2.51 14.91 -23.12
CA ASP A 10 2.43 15.91 -22.04
C ASP A 10 1.47 15.46 -20.93
N ALA A 11 0.31 14.92 -21.31
CA ALA A 11 -0.64 14.35 -20.36
C ALA A 11 -0.04 13.17 -19.57
N ARG A 12 0.65 12.26 -20.25
CA ARG A 12 1.29 11.10 -19.62
C ARG A 12 2.44 11.48 -18.71
N GLN A 13 3.25 12.46 -19.10
CA GLN A 13 4.37 12.95 -18.28
C GLN A 13 3.87 13.61 -16.99
N ALA A 14 2.84 14.45 -17.06
CA ALA A 14 2.25 15.07 -15.89
C ALA A 14 1.68 14.02 -14.92
N LEU A 15 0.90 13.05 -15.44
CA LEU A 15 0.40 11.93 -14.64
C LEU A 15 1.53 11.14 -13.98
N LYS A 16 2.58 10.81 -14.74
CA LYS A 16 3.73 10.05 -14.25
C LYS A 16 4.42 10.77 -13.10
N LYS A 17 4.62 12.09 -13.21
CA LYS A 17 5.26 12.89 -12.17
C LYS A 17 4.47 12.88 -10.86
N GLY A 18 3.14 12.94 -10.95
CA GLY A 18 2.26 12.78 -9.79
C GLY A 18 2.38 11.41 -9.13
N ILE A 19 2.32 10.35 -9.95
CA ILE A 19 2.47 8.96 -9.50
C ILE A 19 3.84 8.74 -8.84
N ASP A 20 4.91 9.21 -9.47
CA ASP A 20 6.27 9.07 -8.96
C ASP A 20 6.44 9.80 -7.63
N THR A 21 5.84 10.98 -7.48
CA THR A 21 5.90 11.76 -6.23
C THR A 21 5.29 10.96 -5.08
N VAL A 22 4.08 10.42 -5.27
CA VAL A 22 3.42 9.59 -4.25
C VAL A 22 4.22 8.31 -3.96
N ALA A 23 4.66 7.62 -5.01
CA ALA A 23 5.40 6.36 -4.86
C ALA A 23 6.73 6.55 -4.13
N GLN A 24 7.46 7.63 -4.42
CA GLN A 24 8.72 7.95 -3.73
C GLN A 24 8.51 8.23 -2.24
N SER A 25 7.42 8.89 -1.87
CA SER A 25 7.09 9.17 -0.47
C SER A 25 6.79 7.90 0.33
N VAL A 26 6.15 6.89 -0.25
CA VAL A 26 5.89 5.62 0.45
C VAL A 26 7.03 4.61 0.35
N ARG A 27 7.87 4.68 -0.70
CA ARG A 27 8.93 3.70 -0.94
C ARG A 27 9.86 3.54 0.26
N ILE A 28 10.11 4.62 0.97
CA ILE A 28 11.02 4.64 2.13
C ILE A 28 10.49 3.82 3.30
N THR A 29 9.19 3.49 3.34
CA THR A 29 8.59 2.70 4.44
C THR A 29 8.63 1.19 4.18
N LEU A 30 9.01 0.75 2.98
CA LEU A 30 8.96 -0.66 2.62
C LEU A 30 10.05 -1.49 3.33
N GLY A 31 9.61 -2.58 3.97
CA GLY A 31 10.48 -3.63 4.51
C GLY A 31 11.01 -3.35 5.93
N PRO A 32 11.81 -4.27 6.50
CA PRO A 32 12.24 -4.21 7.91
C PRO A 32 13.24 -3.10 8.21
N LYS A 33 13.81 -2.47 7.18
CA LYS A 33 14.67 -1.29 7.28
C LYS A 33 13.98 -0.03 6.77
N GLY A 34 12.65 -0.09 6.66
CA GLY A 34 11.81 1.05 6.34
C GLY A 34 12.02 2.18 7.34
N ARG A 35 11.75 3.40 6.90
CA ARG A 35 11.80 4.61 7.70
C ARG A 35 10.42 5.20 7.81
N ASN A 36 10.21 5.98 8.86
CA ASN A 36 8.96 6.69 9.07
C ASN A 36 8.90 7.96 8.22
N VAL A 37 7.68 8.31 7.83
CA VAL A 37 7.32 9.59 7.24
C VAL A 37 6.71 10.47 8.33
N VAL A 38 7.06 11.76 8.29
CA VAL A 38 6.49 12.78 9.18
C VAL A 38 5.46 13.56 8.39
N LEU A 39 4.21 13.53 8.86
CA LEU A 39 3.06 14.20 8.26
C LEU A 39 2.66 15.38 9.14
N GLU A 40 2.64 16.58 8.56
CA GLU A 40 2.18 17.79 9.24
C GLU A 40 0.67 17.67 9.56
N LYS A 41 0.28 18.13 10.75
CA LYS A 41 -1.13 18.33 11.11
C LYS A 41 -1.38 19.82 11.26
N LYS A 42 -2.56 20.29 10.80
CA LYS A 42 -2.96 21.70 10.94
C LYS A 42 -2.99 22.18 12.39
N PHE A 43 -3.22 21.26 13.33
CA PHE A 43 -3.23 21.51 14.76
C PHE A 43 -2.61 20.32 15.50
N GLY A 44 -1.86 20.61 16.57
CA GLY A 44 -1.23 19.58 17.40
C GLY A 44 0.12 19.08 16.87
N ALA A 45 0.54 17.92 17.38
CA ALA A 45 1.80 17.29 17.00
C ALA A 45 1.70 16.63 15.61
N PRO A 46 2.81 16.57 14.84
CA PRO A 46 2.84 15.85 13.58
C PRO A 46 2.63 14.34 13.79
N THR A 47 2.19 13.66 12.74
CA THR A 47 2.05 12.19 12.75
C THR A 47 3.31 11.56 12.20
N VAL A 48 3.87 10.59 12.92
CA VAL A 48 5.01 9.79 12.46
C VAL A 48 4.48 8.41 12.14
N THR A 49 4.57 7.97 10.90
CA THR A 49 3.99 6.70 10.44
C THR A 49 4.83 6.03 9.36
N ASN A 50 4.78 4.70 9.31
CA ASN A 50 5.28 3.87 8.21
C ASN A 50 4.15 3.32 7.33
N ASP A 51 2.88 3.59 7.67
CA ASP A 51 1.72 3.11 6.91
C ASP A 51 1.55 3.86 5.57
N GLY A 52 1.62 3.09 4.49
CA GLY A 52 1.48 3.60 3.13
C GLY A 52 0.16 4.30 2.87
N VAL A 53 -0.99 3.79 3.34
CA VAL A 53 -2.28 4.44 3.01
C VAL A 53 -2.45 5.76 3.73
N THR A 54 -2.00 5.85 4.98
CA THR A 54 -1.97 7.12 5.73
C THR A 54 -1.11 8.16 5.02
N ILE A 55 0.08 7.78 4.55
CA ILE A 55 0.98 8.69 3.82
C ILE A 55 0.33 9.18 2.52
N VAL A 56 -0.20 8.27 1.71
CA VAL A 56 -0.74 8.62 0.38
C VAL A 56 -1.98 9.51 0.49
N ARG A 57 -2.78 9.37 1.56
CA ARG A 57 -3.96 10.21 1.80
C ARG A 57 -3.63 11.68 2.02
N GLU A 58 -2.47 11.98 2.59
CA GLU A 58 -2.02 13.35 2.87
C GLU A 58 -1.34 14.03 1.68
N ILE A 59 -1.07 13.32 0.58
CA ILE A 59 -0.39 13.89 -0.58
C ILE A 59 -1.41 14.55 -1.51
N GLU A 60 -1.34 15.88 -1.59
CA GLU A 60 -2.08 16.69 -2.55
C GLU A 60 -1.11 17.60 -3.32
N LEU A 61 -1.13 17.49 -4.65
CA LEU A 61 -0.22 18.25 -5.51
C LEU A 61 -0.90 19.51 -6.03
N LYS A 62 -0.14 20.61 -6.10
CA LYS A 62 -0.65 21.90 -6.57
C LYS A 62 -1.04 21.90 -8.05
N ASP A 63 -0.26 21.19 -8.87
CA ASP A 63 -0.57 21.04 -10.29
C ASP A 63 -1.74 20.04 -10.46
N PRO A 64 -2.86 20.42 -11.09
CA PRO A 64 -4.02 19.53 -11.22
C PRO A 64 -3.76 18.25 -12.03
N MET A 65 -2.86 18.30 -13.01
CA MET A 65 -2.54 17.16 -13.87
C MET A 65 -1.68 16.15 -13.13
N GLU A 66 -0.66 16.63 -12.41
CA GLU A 66 0.14 15.81 -11.51
C GLU A 66 -0.72 15.26 -10.37
N ASN A 67 -1.59 16.09 -9.78
CA ASN A 67 -2.48 15.65 -8.71
C ASN A 67 -3.40 14.52 -9.19
N THR A 68 -3.89 14.56 -10.43
CA THR A 68 -4.68 13.45 -11.00
C THR A 68 -3.91 12.12 -10.95
N GLY A 69 -2.60 12.14 -11.26
CA GLY A 69 -1.73 10.96 -11.11
C GLY A 69 -1.60 10.51 -9.66
N ALA A 70 -1.43 11.45 -8.72
CA ALA A 70 -1.40 11.16 -7.29
C ALA A 70 -2.71 10.52 -6.79
N GLN A 71 -3.86 11.03 -7.25
CA GLN A 71 -5.18 10.51 -6.90
C GLN A 71 -5.39 9.07 -7.39
N LEU A 72 -4.93 8.74 -8.62
CA LEU A 72 -5.00 7.38 -9.15
C LEU A 72 -4.20 6.40 -8.28
N LEU A 73 -3.02 6.81 -7.82
CA LEU A 73 -2.19 5.96 -6.96
C LEU A 73 -2.77 5.82 -5.54
N ARG A 74 -3.43 6.87 -5.03
CA ARG A 74 -4.20 6.82 -3.78
C ARG A 74 -5.32 5.81 -3.83
N GLU A 75 -6.00 5.69 -4.95
CA GLU A 75 -7.05 4.68 -5.13
C GLU A 75 -6.51 3.26 -5.02
N VAL A 76 -5.33 2.99 -5.62
CA VAL A 76 -4.65 1.68 -5.49
C VAL A 76 -4.33 1.36 -4.02
N ALA A 77 -3.72 2.30 -3.30
CA ALA A 77 -3.36 2.12 -1.90
C ALA A 77 -4.60 1.92 -1.01
N THR A 78 -5.63 2.76 -1.19
CA THR A 78 -6.87 2.70 -0.42
C THR A 78 -7.60 1.39 -0.67
N LYS A 79 -7.73 0.96 -1.93
CA LYS A 79 -8.46 -0.26 -2.25
C LYS A 79 -7.74 -1.52 -1.74
N THR A 80 -6.41 -1.49 -1.72
CA THR A 80 -5.61 -2.58 -1.12
C THR A 80 -5.86 -2.66 0.39
N ASN A 81 -5.83 -1.51 1.07
CA ASN A 81 -6.15 -1.44 2.50
C ASN A 81 -7.56 -1.97 2.81
N ASP A 82 -8.56 -1.59 2.03
CA ASP A 82 -9.95 -2.00 2.25
C ASP A 82 -10.16 -3.51 2.09
N VAL A 83 -9.35 -4.19 1.25
CA VAL A 83 -9.50 -5.62 0.96
C VAL A 83 -8.65 -6.48 1.88
N ALA A 84 -7.43 -6.04 2.22
CA ALA A 84 -6.44 -6.86 2.90
C ALA A 84 -5.96 -6.29 4.25
N GLY A 85 -6.14 -4.99 4.51
CA GLY A 85 -5.62 -4.31 5.70
C GLY A 85 -4.10 -4.10 5.74
N ASP A 86 -3.35 -4.66 4.78
CA ASP A 86 -1.90 -4.54 4.64
C ASP A 86 -1.49 -4.55 3.15
N GLY A 87 -0.23 -4.28 2.83
CA GLY A 87 0.35 -4.35 1.49
C GLY A 87 0.21 -3.07 0.67
N THR A 88 -0.21 -1.96 1.31
CA THR A 88 -0.47 -0.67 0.65
C THR A 88 0.77 -0.11 -0.05
N THR A 89 1.94 -0.19 0.60
CA THR A 89 3.23 0.22 0.03
C THR A 89 3.62 -0.67 -1.16
N THR A 90 3.47 -1.99 -1.05
CA THR A 90 3.76 -2.95 -2.13
C THR A 90 2.89 -2.68 -3.36
N ALA A 91 1.58 -2.51 -3.16
CA ALA A 91 0.64 -2.21 -4.24
C ALA A 91 0.99 -0.89 -4.96
N THR A 92 1.35 0.13 -4.19
CA THR A 92 1.75 1.45 -4.71
C THR A 92 2.98 1.34 -5.61
N LEU A 93 4.00 0.58 -5.21
CA LEU A 93 5.24 0.42 -5.99
C LEU A 93 5.04 -0.45 -7.23
N LEU A 94 4.22 -1.50 -7.14
CA LEU A 94 3.85 -2.30 -8.30
C LEU A 94 3.09 -1.45 -9.34
N ALA A 95 2.12 -0.65 -8.90
CA ALA A 95 1.39 0.27 -9.78
C ALA A 95 2.32 1.29 -10.44
N GLN A 96 3.21 1.93 -9.68
CA GLN A 96 4.21 2.86 -10.22
C GLN A 96 5.06 2.19 -11.32
N THR A 97 5.52 0.96 -11.08
CA THR A 97 6.37 0.21 -12.01
C THR A 97 5.61 -0.15 -13.28
N MET A 98 4.40 -0.71 -13.14
CA MET A 98 3.54 -1.07 -14.27
C MET A 98 3.19 0.15 -15.14
N ILE A 99 2.87 1.29 -14.51
CA ILE A 99 2.54 2.50 -15.25
C ILE A 99 3.76 3.08 -15.96
N SER A 100 4.92 3.10 -15.30
CA SER A 100 6.17 3.60 -15.90
C SER A 100 6.57 2.77 -17.13
N GLU A 101 6.57 1.44 -17.01
CA GLU A 101 6.87 0.55 -18.14
C GLU A 101 5.78 0.58 -19.21
N GLY A 102 4.51 0.71 -18.83
CA GLY A 102 3.41 0.90 -19.75
C GLY A 102 3.59 2.16 -20.60
N PHE A 103 3.85 3.32 -19.97
CA PHE A 103 4.08 4.58 -20.67
C PHE A 103 5.29 4.51 -21.60
N ARG A 104 6.37 3.84 -21.19
CA ARG A 104 7.55 3.61 -22.04
C ARG A 104 7.18 2.86 -23.33
N ASN A 105 6.43 1.75 -23.20
CA ASN A 105 6.02 0.95 -24.36
C ASN A 105 5.01 1.68 -25.26
N VAL A 106 4.05 2.43 -24.69
CA VAL A 106 3.11 3.22 -25.51
C VAL A 106 3.85 4.34 -26.25
N THR A 107 4.87 4.94 -25.64
CA THR A 107 5.72 5.94 -26.32
C THR A 107 6.51 5.32 -27.47
N ALA A 108 6.90 4.05 -27.34
CA ALA A 108 7.53 3.27 -28.41
C ALA A 108 6.55 2.80 -29.51
N GLY A 109 5.27 3.19 -29.45
CA GLY A 109 4.25 2.87 -30.46
C GLY A 109 3.43 1.61 -30.18
N ALA A 110 3.58 0.98 -29.01
CA ALA A 110 2.76 -0.17 -28.65
C ALA A 110 1.30 0.22 -28.43
N ASN A 111 0.38 -0.66 -28.81
CA ASN A 111 -1.06 -0.46 -28.59
C ASN A 111 -1.40 -0.62 -27.08
N PRO A 112 -1.90 0.43 -26.40
CA PRO A 112 -2.20 0.38 -24.96
C PRO A 112 -3.26 -0.67 -24.60
N MET A 113 -4.21 -0.95 -25.50
CA MET A 113 -5.23 -1.98 -25.26
C MET A 113 -4.64 -3.38 -25.26
N GLN A 114 -3.67 -3.65 -26.14
CA GLN A 114 -2.97 -4.94 -26.17
C GLN A 114 -2.05 -5.10 -24.95
N LEU A 115 -1.37 -4.03 -24.54
CA LEU A 115 -0.59 -4.02 -23.30
C LEU A 115 -1.47 -4.35 -22.09
N LYS A 116 -2.63 -3.71 -21.97
CA LYS A 116 -3.59 -4.00 -20.89
C LYS A 116 -4.00 -5.48 -20.87
N ILE A 117 -4.37 -6.05 -22.01
CA ILE A 117 -4.76 -7.46 -22.12
C ILE A 117 -3.61 -8.37 -21.69
N GLY A 118 -2.38 -8.06 -22.12
CA GLY A 118 -1.18 -8.80 -21.72
C GLY A 118 -0.94 -8.74 -20.21
N ILE A 119 -1.04 -7.55 -19.61
CA ILE A 119 -0.90 -7.36 -18.15
C ILE A 119 -1.96 -8.17 -17.40
N GLN A 120 -3.22 -8.14 -17.84
CA GLN A 120 -4.30 -8.90 -17.19
C GLN A 120 -4.02 -10.40 -17.20
N LYS A 121 -3.62 -10.97 -18.34
CA LYS A 121 -3.25 -12.39 -18.45
C LYS A 121 -2.04 -12.75 -17.57
N ALA A 122 -1.04 -11.86 -17.51
CA ALA A 122 0.12 -12.08 -16.66
C ALA A 122 -0.25 -12.05 -15.17
N VAL A 123 -1.11 -11.12 -14.76
CA VAL A 123 -1.63 -11.05 -13.38
C VAL A 123 -2.41 -12.30 -13.03
N GLU A 124 -3.29 -12.79 -13.90
CA GLU A 124 -4.02 -14.04 -13.69
C GLU A 124 -3.08 -15.22 -13.45
N ALA A 125 -2.08 -15.40 -14.32
CA ALA A 125 -1.10 -16.47 -14.19
C ALA A 125 -0.28 -16.38 -12.90
N VAL A 126 0.14 -15.16 -12.51
CA VAL A 126 0.89 -14.93 -11.26
C VAL A 126 0.03 -15.20 -10.04
N VAL A 127 -1.23 -14.75 -10.03
CA VAL A 127 -2.16 -14.99 -8.92
C VAL A 127 -2.42 -16.48 -8.75
N ASP A 128 -2.61 -17.22 -9.84
CA ASP A 128 -2.80 -18.66 -9.77
C ASP A 128 -1.56 -19.39 -9.26
N GLU A 129 -0.36 -18.92 -9.60
CA GLU A 129 0.88 -19.48 -9.05
C GLU A 129 1.04 -19.17 -7.56
N ILE A 130 0.71 -17.95 -7.11
CA ILE A 130 0.71 -17.59 -5.69
C ILE A 130 -0.23 -18.51 -4.90
N LYS A 131 -1.42 -18.84 -5.42
CA LYS A 131 -2.34 -19.79 -4.78
C LYS A 131 -1.73 -21.19 -4.65
N LYS A 132 -1.02 -21.67 -5.67
CA LYS A 132 -0.35 -22.99 -5.61
C LYS A 132 0.78 -23.03 -4.58
N LEU A 133 1.50 -21.93 -4.43
CA LEU A 133 2.58 -21.80 -3.46
C LEU A 133 2.08 -21.48 -2.03
N SER A 134 0.80 -21.18 -1.86
CA SER A 134 0.24 -20.80 -0.57
C SER A 134 0.30 -21.96 0.43
N VAL A 135 0.69 -21.63 1.66
CA VAL A 135 0.77 -22.58 2.78
C VAL A 135 -0.30 -22.19 3.81
N PRO A 136 -1.19 -23.13 4.21
CA PRO A 136 -2.17 -22.86 5.25
C PRO A 136 -1.49 -22.60 6.60
N VAL A 137 -1.89 -21.52 7.28
CA VAL A 137 -1.45 -21.14 8.64
C VAL A 137 -1.95 -22.17 9.66
N LYS A 138 -1.03 -22.75 10.43
CA LYS A 138 -1.30 -23.82 11.39
C LYS A 138 -0.68 -23.50 12.76
N GLY A 139 -1.58 -23.27 13.73
CA GLY A 139 -1.20 -23.14 15.12
C GLY A 139 -0.58 -21.78 15.46
N HIS A 140 -0.15 -21.69 16.71
CA HIS A 140 0.31 -20.48 17.36
C HIS A 140 1.53 -19.85 16.67
N GLU A 141 2.56 -20.65 16.35
CA GLU A 141 3.83 -20.14 15.82
C GLU A 141 3.67 -19.43 14.46
N ASP A 142 2.86 -19.99 13.56
CA ASP A 142 2.60 -19.37 12.25
C ASP A 142 1.88 -18.03 12.40
N VAL A 143 0.92 -17.94 13.34
CA VAL A 143 0.18 -16.71 13.63
C VAL A 143 1.13 -15.65 14.20
N ALA A 144 1.94 -16.03 15.19
CA ALA A 144 2.91 -15.13 15.81
C ALA A 144 3.91 -14.59 14.77
N HIS A 145 4.38 -15.45 13.86
CA HIS A 145 5.30 -15.06 12.79
C HIS A 145 4.66 -14.06 11.82
N VAL A 146 3.46 -14.35 11.31
CA VAL A 146 2.76 -13.43 10.38
C VAL A 146 2.50 -12.08 11.05
N ALA A 147 2.01 -12.10 12.28
CA ALA A 147 1.72 -10.90 13.05
C ALA A 147 3.01 -10.09 13.31
N ALA A 148 4.11 -10.74 13.71
CA ALA A 148 5.39 -10.09 13.95
C ALA A 148 5.99 -9.45 12.68
N ILE A 149 5.86 -10.10 11.51
CA ILE A 149 6.31 -9.51 10.24
C ILE A 149 5.50 -8.26 9.90
N SER A 150 4.19 -8.31 10.06
CA SER A 150 3.30 -7.19 9.72
C SER A 150 3.49 -6.01 10.68
N SER A 151 3.60 -6.27 11.99
CA SER A 151 3.85 -5.25 13.02
C SER A 151 5.31 -4.77 13.08
N GLN A 152 6.24 -5.54 12.51
CA GLN A 152 7.69 -5.39 12.69
C GLN A 152 8.15 -5.53 14.14
N ASP A 153 7.38 -6.25 14.97
CA ASP A 153 7.59 -6.39 16.40
C ASP A 153 7.19 -7.79 16.90
N GLU A 154 8.17 -8.53 17.44
CA GLU A 154 7.98 -9.89 17.98
C GLU A 154 7.04 -9.92 19.19
N GLN A 155 7.05 -8.88 20.04
CA GLN A 155 6.17 -8.82 21.21
C GLN A 155 4.72 -8.66 20.78
N ILE A 156 4.45 -7.77 19.82
CA ILE A 156 3.10 -7.61 19.24
C ILE A 156 2.66 -8.91 18.56
N GLY A 157 3.56 -9.58 17.84
CA GLY A 157 3.27 -10.87 17.21
C GLY A 157 2.84 -11.94 18.21
N SER A 158 3.57 -12.06 19.32
CA SER A 158 3.23 -12.99 20.42
C SER A 158 1.88 -12.66 21.03
N LEU A 159 1.61 -11.38 21.35
CA LEU A 159 0.34 -10.96 21.96
C LEU A 159 -0.86 -11.27 21.05
N ILE A 160 -0.73 -11.08 19.74
CA ILE A 160 -1.79 -11.41 18.77
C ILE A 160 -2.03 -12.92 18.72
N ALA A 161 -0.98 -13.73 18.76
CA ALA A 161 -1.10 -15.18 18.77
C ALA A 161 -1.77 -15.70 20.05
N ASP A 162 -1.37 -15.17 21.22
CA ASP A 162 -2.00 -15.47 22.51
C ASP A 162 -3.48 -15.09 22.52
N ALA A 163 -3.81 -13.92 21.97
CA ALA A 163 -5.19 -13.46 21.84
C ALA A 163 -6.01 -14.42 20.97
N MET A 164 -5.50 -14.77 19.77
CA MET A 164 -6.16 -15.71 18.85
C MET A 164 -6.35 -17.11 19.45
N ASP A 165 -5.43 -17.58 20.29
CA ASP A 165 -5.58 -18.86 20.98
C ASP A 165 -6.67 -18.82 22.06
N LYS A 166 -6.80 -17.70 22.79
CA LYS A 166 -7.87 -17.50 23.78
C LYS A 166 -9.25 -17.42 23.14
N VAL A 167 -9.42 -16.63 22.08
CA VAL A 167 -10.74 -16.36 21.47
C VAL A 167 -11.11 -17.31 20.33
N GLY A 168 -10.14 -18.08 19.84
CA GLY A 168 -10.27 -18.92 18.65
C GLY A 168 -10.18 -18.13 17.34
N LYS A 169 -10.05 -18.85 16.22
CA LYS A 169 -9.84 -18.24 14.88
C LYS A 169 -10.96 -17.30 14.43
N ASP A 170 -12.18 -17.55 14.89
CA ASP A 170 -13.37 -16.76 14.55
C ASP A 170 -13.77 -15.79 15.69
N GLY A 171 -12.89 -15.62 16.69
CA GLY A 171 -13.10 -14.71 17.80
C GLY A 171 -12.87 -13.24 17.41
N VAL A 172 -13.30 -12.34 18.28
CA VAL A 172 -13.15 -10.89 18.08
C VAL A 172 -12.01 -10.39 18.94
N ILE A 173 -11.07 -9.67 18.33
CA ILE A 173 -9.97 -8.99 19.02
C ILE A 173 -10.15 -7.48 18.79
N THR A 174 -10.08 -6.70 19.86
CA THR A 174 -10.15 -5.24 19.83
C THR A 174 -8.88 -4.64 20.42
N VAL A 175 -8.46 -3.50 19.89
CA VAL A 175 -7.31 -2.74 20.40
C VAL A 175 -7.85 -1.46 21.03
N GLU A 176 -7.47 -1.20 22.29
CA GLU A 176 -7.87 -0.03 23.05
C GLU A 176 -6.64 0.73 23.57
N ASP A 177 -6.78 2.05 23.73
CA ASP A 177 -5.73 2.90 24.29
C ASP A 177 -5.62 2.66 25.80
N ASN A 178 -4.50 2.10 26.26
CA ASN A 178 -4.21 1.93 27.68
C ASN A 178 -3.65 3.23 28.29
N GLN A 179 -3.97 3.50 29.56
CA GLN A 179 -3.37 4.59 30.33
C GLN A 179 -1.97 4.26 30.87
N THR A 180 -1.56 2.99 30.79
CA THR A 180 -0.22 2.54 31.21
C THR A 180 0.76 2.47 30.04
N MET A 181 2.06 2.28 30.36
CA MET A 181 3.11 2.08 29.37
C MET A 181 3.18 0.66 28.80
N ALA A 182 2.39 -0.28 29.34
CA ALA A 182 2.41 -1.68 28.95
C ALA A 182 1.29 -2.01 27.96
N THR A 183 1.64 -2.77 26.91
CA THR A 183 0.67 -3.43 26.04
C THR A 183 0.33 -4.78 26.66
N GLU A 184 -0.92 -4.96 27.08
CA GLU A 184 -1.38 -6.13 27.82
C GLU A 184 -2.60 -6.75 27.14
N LEU A 185 -2.80 -8.04 27.35
CA LEU A 185 -3.92 -8.82 26.82
C LEU A 185 -4.87 -9.19 27.97
N GLU A 186 -6.09 -8.66 27.94
CA GLU A 186 -7.19 -9.04 28.84
C GLU A 186 -7.95 -10.26 28.28
#